data_AF-A0AAW4BKH0-F1
#
_entry.id   AF-A0AAW4BKH0-F1
#
_cell.length_a   1.000
_cell.length_b   1.000
_cell.length_c   1.000
_cell.angle_alpha   90.00
_cell.angle_beta   90.00
_cell.angle_gamma   90.00
#
_symmetry.space_group_name_H-M   'P 1'
#
loop_
_entity.id
_entity.type
_entity.pdbx_description
1 polymer ?
#
loop_
_entity_poly.entity_id
_entity_poly.type
_entity_poly.pdbx_seq_one_letter_code
_entity_poly.pdbx_strand_id
1 'polypeptide(L)'
;GHLNTNGAHIKDAVVNKGGKVIRQYIFPEHFVEIGKGDKVFLRLVVINSYDGSCGFQVQAGGFRVVCTNGLVSGERFLSLDIRHTGNCDFAKITQKIMTAIKSFDAMGNYWKKMLNTPIEQKQSDFLLTKVAT
;
A
#
# COMPACT_ATOMS: atom_id res chain seq x y z
N GLY A 1 18.61 2.03 2.41
CA GLY A 1 17.34 2.50 1.81
C GLY A 1 17.07 3.89 2.31
N HIS A 2 17.34 4.89 1.49
CA HIS A 2 16.99 6.28 1.75
C HIS A 2 15.60 6.54 1.13
N LEU A 3 14.66 7.07 1.92
CA LEU A 3 13.34 7.44 1.42
C LEU A 3 13.46 8.72 0.59
N ASN A 4 13.05 8.68 -0.67
CA ASN A 4 12.99 9.88 -1.50
C ASN A 4 11.67 10.62 -1.23
N THR A 5 11.76 11.83 -0.69
CA THR A 5 10.59 12.67 -0.35
C THR A 5 10.32 13.76 -1.38
N ASN A 6 11.05 13.80 -2.50
CA ASN A 6 10.80 14.78 -3.55
C ASN A 6 9.39 14.60 -4.13
N GLY A 7 8.65 15.71 -4.24
CA GLY A 7 7.26 15.69 -4.71
C GLY A 7 6.28 14.96 -3.78
N ALA A 8 6.71 14.57 -2.56
CA ALA A 8 5.83 13.91 -1.61
C ALA A 8 4.69 14.83 -1.20
N HIS A 9 3.48 14.29 -1.15
CA HIS A 9 2.29 15.05 -0.82
C HIS A 9 1.29 14.21 -0.04
N ILE A 10 0.37 14.91 0.62
CA ILE A 10 -0.66 14.31 1.46
C ILE A 10 -2.01 14.44 0.75
N LYS A 11 -2.80 13.37 0.79
CA LYS A 11 -4.22 13.40 0.42
C LYS A 11 -5.05 12.91 1.58
N ASP A 12 -5.91 13.79 2.07
CA ASP A 12 -6.87 13.48 3.13
C ASP A 12 -8.25 13.22 2.55
N ALA A 13 -8.98 12.29 3.14
CA ALA A 13 -10.36 12.02 2.85
C ALA A 13 -11.13 11.78 4.15
N VAL A 14 -12.31 12.39 4.26
CA VAL A 14 -13.26 12.13 5.33
C VAL A 14 -14.40 11.32 4.75
N VAL A 15 -14.68 10.17 5.35
CA VAL A 15 -15.71 9.23 4.88
C VAL A 15 -16.69 8.93 6.03
N ASN A 16 -17.75 8.17 5.75
CA ASN A 16 -18.80 7.84 6.73
C ASN A 16 -19.40 9.08 7.42
N LYS A 17 -19.69 10.15 6.66
CA LYS A 17 -20.24 11.41 7.21
C LYS A 17 -19.39 12.01 8.34
N GLY A 18 -18.07 11.81 8.33
CA GLY A 18 -17.19 12.28 9.40
C GLY A 18 -16.70 11.17 10.34
N GLY A 19 -17.28 9.98 10.27
CA GLY A 19 -16.94 8.85 11.16
C GLY A 19 -15.54 8.28 10.94
N LYS A 20 -14.90 8.56 9.79
CA LYS A 20 -13.57 8.02 9.46
C LYS A 20 -12.74 9.00 8.66
N VAL A 21 -11.47 9.13 9.04
CA VAL A 21 -10.46 9.91 8.34
C VAL A 21 -9.43 8.96 7.74
N ILE A 22 -9.13 9.17 6.46
CA ILE A 22 -8.08 8.47 5.71
C ILE A 22 -7.06 9.52 5.29
N ARG A 23 -5.81 9.34 5.71
CA ARG A 23 -4.67 10.16 5.31
C ARG A 23 -3.71 9.33 4.47
N GLN A 24 -3.42 9.78 3.26
CA GLN A 24 -2.49 9.13 2.35
C GLN A 24 -1.22 9.97 2.22
N TYR A 25 -0.06 9.40 2.52
CA TYR A 25 1.25 9.95 2.19
C TYR A 25 1.74 9.28 0.91
N ILE A 26 1.94 10.08 -0.12
CA ILE A 26 2.32 9.61 -1.45
C ILE A 26 3.74 10.08 -1.74
N PHE A 27 4.61 9.18 -2.21
CA PHE A 27 6.01 9.44 -2.51
C PHE A 27 6.29 9.17 -4.00
N PRO A 28 5.94 10.09 -4.92
CA PRO A 28 6.01 9.84 -6.36
C PRO A 28 7.42 9.51 -6.86
N GLU A 29 8.44 10.16 -6.29
CA GLU A 29 9.85 9.98 -6.67
C GLU A 29 10.54 8.82 -5.92
N HIS A 30 9.81 8.13 -5.03
CA HIS A 30 10.25 6.87 -4.44
C HIS A 30 9.53 5.72 -5.13
N PHE A 31 10.00 5.36 -6.31
CA PHE A 31 9.39 4.37 -7.17
C PHE A 31 10.36 3.29 -7.62
N VAL A 32 9.79 2.16 -8.01
CA VAL A 32 10.46 1.09 -8.76
C VAL A 32 9.78 0.95 -10.11
N GLU A 33 10.58 0.95 -11.17
CA GLU A 33 10.10 0.67 -12.53
C GLU A 33 10.07 -0.83 -12.76
N ILE A 34 8.88 -1.38 -13.05
CA ILE A 34 8.68 -2.84 -13.17
C ILE A 34 8.61 -3.33 -14.63
N GLY A 35 8.37 -2.42 -15.57
CA GLY A 35 8.31 -2.66 -17.01
C GLY A 35 8.30 -1.32 -17.75
N LYS A 36 8.48 -1.32 -19.08
CA LYS A 36 8.66 -0.12 -19.96
C LYS A 36 7.82 1.11 -19.54
N GLY A 37 8.37 1.99 -18.70
CA GLY A 37 7.69 3.21 -18.22
C GLY A 37 6.61 3.03 -17.13
N ASP A 38 6.39 1.81 -16.65
CA ASP A 38 5.41 1.47 -15.62
C ASP A 38 6.04 1.53 -14.22
N LYS A 39 5.67 2.59 -13.51
CA LYS A 39 6.21 2.93 -12.20
C LYS A 39 5.24 2.54 -11.09
N VAL A 40 5.76 1.82 -10.10
CA VAL A 40 5.10 1.59 -8.81
C VAL A 40 5.76 2.52 -7.80
N PHE A 41 5.03 3.46 -7.24
CA PHE A 41 5.53 4.36 -6.19
C PHE A 41 5.05 3.96 -4.80
N LEU A 42 5.81 4.33 -3.78
CA LEU A 42 5.46 4.06 -2.39
C LEU A 42 4.28 4.92 -1.94
N ARG A 43 3.33 4.30 -1.24
CA ARG A 43 2.23 4.98 -0.57
C ARG A 43 2.03 4.43 0.84
N LEU A 44 1.87 5.34 1.81
CA LEU A 44 1.41 5.04 3.15
C LEU A 44 -0.02 5.52 3.32
N VAL A 45 -0.90 4.68 3.86
CA VAL A 45 -2.28 5.01 4.16
C VAL A 45 -2.51 4.84 5.65
N VAL A 46 -2.95 5.90 6.31
CA VAL A 46 -3.33 5.92 7.71
C VAL A 46 -4.85 6.07 7.78
N ILE A 47 -5.50 5.17 8.49
CA ILE A 47 -6.95 5.17 8.66
C ILE A 47 -7.24 5.27 10.15
N ASN A 48 -8.13 6.19 10.52
CA ASN A 48 -8.61 6.32 11.88
C ASN A 48 -10.12 6.53 11.86
N SER A 49 -10.86 5.76 12.66
CA SER A 49 -12.30 5.98 12.83
C SER A 49 -12.62 6.55 14.19
N TYR A 50 -13.52 7.52 14.18
CA TYR A 50 -14.13 8.12 15.36
C TYR A 50 -15.49 7.47 15.68
N ASP A 51 -16.09 6.77 14.71
CA ASP A 51 -17.36 6.06 14.85
C ASP A 51 -17.22 4.62 15.39
N GLY A 52 -16.00 4.20 15.73
CA GLY A 52 -15.71 2.87 16.26
C GLY A 52 -15.72 1.75 15.19
N SER A 53 -15.87 2.08 13.91
CA SER A 53 -15.92 1.09 12.82
C SER A 53 -14.57 0.44 12.51
N CYS A 54 -13.45 1.06 12.87
CA CYS A 54 -12.11 0.47 12.77
C CYS A 54 -11.12 1.08 13.78
N GLY A 55 -10.08 0.31 14.13
CA GLY A 55 -8.94 0.83 14.90
C GLY A 55 -8.11 1.84 14.10
N PHE A 56 -7.06 2.35 14.74
CA PHE A 56 -6.01 3.10 14.04
C PHE A 56 -5.22 2.11 13.18
N GLN A 57 -5.23 2.31 11.87
CA GLN A 57 -4.57 1.44 10.92
C GLN A 57 -3.49 2.18 10.14
N VAL A 58 -2.36 1.51 9.91
CA VAL A 58 -1.30 1.99 9.02
C VAL A 58 -1.01 0.92 7.98
N GLN A 59 -1.11 1.29 6.71
CA GLN A 59 -0.84 0.42 5.58
C GLN A 59 0.29 1.01 4.75
N ALA A 60 1.26 0.19 4.36
CA ALA A 60 2.27 0.56 3.36
C ALA A 60 2.15 -0.36 2.15
N GLY A 61 2.20 0.22 0.96
CA GLY A 61 2.03 -0.52 -0.27
C GLY A 61 2.61 0.18 -1.49
N GLY A 62 2.73 -0.60 -2.57
CA GLY A 62 3.04 -0.07 -3.90
C GLY A 62 1.78 0.44 -4.57
N PHE A 63 1.89 1.59 -5.25
CA PHE A 63 0.80 2.17 -6.02
C PHE A 63 1.25 2.45 -7.45
N ARG A 64 0.53 1.91 -8.43
CA ARG A 64 0.76 2.14 -9.86
C ARG A 64 -0.19 3.20 -10.36
N VAL A 65 0.25 4.00 -11.33
CA VAL A 65 -0.59 5.04 -11.97
C VAL A 65 -1.88 4.44 -12.54
N VAL A 66 -1.83 3.24 -13.14
CA VAL A 66 -3.02 2.56 -13.67
C VAL A 66 -4.10 2.28 -12.62
N CYS A 67 -3.74 2.23 -11.34
CA CYS A 67 -4.69 2.06 -10.23
C CYS A 67 -5.55 3.30 -9.95
N THR A 68 -5.28 4.45 -10.58
CA THR A 68 -6.12 5.65 -10.42
C THR A 68 -7.50 5.50 -11.05
N ASN A 69 -7.68 4.58 -12.00
CA ASN A 69 -8.95 4.33 -12.68
C ASN A 69 -9.93 3.47 -11.85
N GLY A 70 -9.78 3.41 -10.53
CA GLY A 70 -10.66 2.68 -9.62
C GLY A 70 -10.37 1.18 -9.47
N LEU A 71 -9.50 0.61 -10.31
CA LEU A 71 -9.00 -0.76 -10.15
C LEU A 71 -7.82 -0.76 -9.15
N VAL A 72 -8.13 -0.77 -7.85
CA VAL A 72 -7.10 -0.83 -6.81
C VAL A 72 -6.56 -2.26 -6.67
N SER A 73 -5.63 -2.63 -7.54
CA SER A 73 -4.70 -3.73 -7.29
C SER A 73 -3.41 -3.14 -6.70
N GLY A 74 -3.48 -2.76 -5.41
CA GLY A 74 -2.31 -2.30 -4.66
C GLY A 74 -1.85 -3.40 -3.69
N GLU A 75 -0.61 -3.84 -3.83
CA GLU A 75 -0.03 -4.81 -2.89
C GLU A 75 0.38 -4.11 -1.59
N ARG A 76 -0.14 -4.60 -0.46
CA ARG A 76 0.20 -4.12 0.88
C ARG A 76 1.27 -5.03 1.47
N PHE A 77 2.45 -4.49 1.70
CA PHE A 77 3.53 -5.22 2.38
C PHE A 77 3.64 -4.85 3.88
N LEU A 78 2.85 -3.88 4.34
CA LEU A 78 2.61 -3.62 5.77
C LEU A 78 1.13 -3.36 6.02
N SER A 79 0.59 -4.00 7.05
CA SER A 79 -0.70 -3.66 7.65
C SER A 79 -0.57 -3.73 9.17
N LEU A 80 -0.82 -2.61 9.84
CA LEU A 80 -0.89 -2.50 11.29
C LEU A 80 -2.31 -2.11 11.67
N ASP A 81 -2.85 -2.78 12.67
CA ASP A 81 -4.14 -2.46 13.29
C ASP A 81 -3.94 -2.30 14.79
N ILE A 82 -4.35 -1.14 15.32
CA ILE A 82 -4.22 -0.77 16.72
C ILE A 82 -5.61 -0.43 17.23
N ARG A 83 -6.12 -1.25 18.15
CA ARG A 83 -7.39 -0.99 18.84
C ARG A 83 -7.27 0.28 19.68
N HIS A 84 -8.34 1.07 19.73
CA HIS A 84 -8.46 2.27 20.57
C HIS A 84 -8.65 1.94 22.07
N THR A 85 -7.97 0.90 22.58
CA THR A 85 -8.16 0.37 23.94
C THR A 85 -6.85 0.23 24.72
N GLY A 86 -5.77 0.94 24.33
CA GLY A 86 -4.49 0.88 25.05
C GLY A 86 -3.45 1.91 24.60
N ASN A 87 -2.26 1.88 25.24
CA ASN A 87 -1.14 2.73 24.89
C ASN A 87 -0.60 2.40 23.49
N CYS A 88 -0.55 3.41 22.64
CA CYS A 88 0.01 3.32 21.29
C CYS A 88 1.54 3.49 21.36
N ASP A 89 2.28 2.41 21.08
CA ASP A 89 3.75 2.45 21.02
C ASP A 89 4.20 3.00 19.65
N PHE A 90 4.29 4.33 19.57
CA PHE A 90 4.70 5.03 18.35
C PHE A 90 6.09 4.65 17.86
N ALA A 91 7.00 4.26 18.77
CA ALA A 91 8.34 3.82 18.39
C ALA A 91 8.29 2.51 17.60
N LYS A 92 7.50 1.53 18.07
CA LYS A 92 7.29 0.27 17.32
C LYS A 92 6.60 0.49 15.98
N ILE A 93 5.63 1.40 15.91
CA ILE A 93 4.95 1.73 14.65
C ILE A 93 5.95 2.29 13.65
N THR A 94 6.75 3.27 14.09
CA THR A 94 7.79 3.89 13.26
C THR A 94 8.80 2.87 12.78
N GLN A 95 9.26 1.98 13.67
CA GLN A 95 10.19 0.90 13.30
C GLN A 95 9.60 -0.01 12.22
N LYS A 96 8.32 -0.41 12.36
CA LYS A 96 7.64 -1.25 11.36
C LYS A 96 7.46 -0.54 10.02
N ILE A 97 7.12 0.75 10.03
CA ILE A 97 7.06 1.58 8.81
C ILE A 97 8.43 1.63 8.14
N MET A 98 9.50 1.89 8.89
CA MET A 98 10.86 1.93 8.35
C MET A 98 11.30 0.58 7.77
N THR A 99 10.96 -0.53 8.41
CA THR A 99 11.20 -1.88 7.86
C THR A 99 10.42 -2.08 6.56
N ALA A 100 9.15 -1.68 6.52
CA ALA A 100 8.33 -1.79 5.32
C ALA A 100 8.90 -0.96 4.16
N ILE A 101 9.35 0.27 4.42
CA ILE A 101 10.03 1.12 3.43
C ILE A 101 11.29 0.42 2.91
N LYS A 102 12.09 -0.21 3.78
CA LYS A 102 13.27 -0.97 3.34
C LYS A 102 12.90 -2.18 2.47
N SER A 103 11.76 -2.81 2.73
CA SER A 103 11.26 -3.94 1.94
C SER A 103 10.70 -3.53 0.57
N PHE A 104 10.43 -2.25 0.34
CA PHE A 104 9.83 -1.75 -0.90
C PHE A 104 10.65 -2.13 -2.14
N ASP A 105 11.98 -1.96 -2.08
CA ASP A 105 12.88 -2.31 -3.18
C ASP A 105 12.83 -3.83 -3.50
N ALA A 106 12.73 -4.66 -2.46
CA ALA A 106 12.59 -6.12 -2.62
C ALA A 106 11.24 -6.49 -3.27
N MET A 107 10.17 -5.79 -2.91
CA MET A 107 8.87 -5.95 -3.59
C MET A 107 8.95 -5.53 -5.06
N GLY A 108 9.76 -4.52 -5.40
CA GLY A 108 10.06 -4.14 -6.78
C GLY A 108 10.61 -5.31 -7.62
N ASN A 109 11.55 -6.07 -7.06
CA ASN A 109 12.09 -7.26 -7.73
C ASN A 109 11.06 -8.38 -7.85
N TYR A 110 10.20 -8.55 -6.84
CA TYR A 110 9.09 -9.50 -6.90
C TYR A 110 8.09 -9.16 -8.01
N TRP A 111 7.67 -7.89 -8.12
CA TRP A 111 6.77 -7.42 -9.19
C TRP A 111 7.38 -7.62 -10.59
N LYS A 112 8.68 -7.32 -10.75
CA LYS A 112 9.40 -7.60 -12.00
C LYS A 112 9.38 -9.08 -12.35
N LYS A 113 9.61 -9.96 -11.37
CA LYS A 113 9.57 -11.40 -11.58
C LYS A 113 8.16 -11.85 -12.00
N MET A 114 7.13 -11.35 -11.33
CA MET A 114 5.73 -11.65 -11.65
C MET A 114 5.39 -11.22 -13.08
N LEU A 115 5.80 -10.02 -13.50
CA LEU A 115 5.54 -9.48 -14.84
C LEU A 115 6.23 -10.29 -15.96
N ASN A 116 7.37 -10.91 -15.67
CA ASN A 116 8.13 -11.70 -16.64
C ASN A 116 7.88 -13.21 -16.55
N THR A 117 7.04 -13.68 -15.62
CA THR A 117 6.71 -15.10 -15.48
C THR A 117 5.49 -15.41 -16.36
N PRO A 118 5.64 -16.16 -17.47
CA PRO A 118 4.49 -16.57 -18.26
C PRO A 118 3.60 -17.50 -17.45
N ILE A 119 2.28 -17.35 -17.59
CA ILE A 119 1.29 -18.23 -16.97
C ILE A 119 0.69 -19.15 -18.02
N GLU A 120 0.49 -20.41 -17.67
CA GLU A 120 -0.24 -21.34 -18.52
C GLU A 120 -1.75 -21.12 -18.41
N GLN A 121 -2.51 -21.51 -19.44
CA GLN A 121 -3.97 -21.34 -19.47
C GLN A 121 -4.65 -21.97 -18.25
N LYS A 122 -4.24 -23.18 -17.84
CA LYS A 122 -4.78 -23.85 -16.65
C LYS A 122 -4.55 -23.05 -15.35
N GLN A 123 -3.39 -22.38 -15.25
CA GLN A 123 -3.06 -21.54 -14.10
C GLN A 123 -3.91 -20.25 -14.13
N SER A 124 -4.10 -19.66 -15.31
CA SER A 124 -4.98 -18.51 -15.50
C SER A 124 -6.41 -18.83 -15.07
N ASP A 125 -6.98 -19.94 -15.57
CA ASP A 125 -8.35 -20.35 -15.27
C ASP A 125 -8.55 -20.63 -13.77
N PHE A 126 -7.56 -21.25 -13.13
CA PHE A 126 -7.55 -21.46 -11.69
C PHE A 126 -7.53 -20.14 -10.90
N LEU A 127 -6.67 -19.19 -11.28
CA LEU A 127 -6.57 -17.88 -10.62
C LEU A 127 -7.86 -17.07 -10.78
N LEU A 128 -8.46 -17.06 -11.97
CA LEU A 128 -9.72 -16.36 -12.24
C LEU A 128 -10.87 -16.94 -11.42
N THR A 129 -10.95 -18.27 -11.30
CA THR A 129 -11.96 -18.93 -10.47
C THR A 129 -11.84 -18.55 -8.99
N LYS A 130 -10.60 -18.39 -8.49
CA LYS A 130 -10.32 -18.01 -7.10
C LYS A 130 -10.58 -16.53 -6.79
N VAL A 131 -10.49 -15.65 -7.79
CA VAL A 131 -10.77 -14.21 -7.62
C VAL A 131 -12.27 -13.91 -7.74
N ALA A 132 -13.02 -14.73 -8.47
CA ALA A 132 -14.46 -14.58 -8.64
C ALA A 132 -15.31 -15.08 -7.45
N THR A 133 -14.69 -15.75 -6.47
CA THR A 133 -15.30 -16.20 -5.20
C THR A 133 -14.83 -15.35 -4.03
#